data_AF-A0A5E4LA93-F1
#
_entry.id   AF-A0A5E4LA93-F1
#
_cell.length_a   1.000
_cell.length_b   1.000
_cell.length_c   1.000
_cell.angle_alpha   90.00
_cell.angle_beta   90.00
_cell.angle_gamma   90.00
#
_symmetry.space_group_name_H-M   'P 1'
#
loop_
_entity.id
_entity.type
_entity.pdbx_description
1 polymer ?
#
loop_
_entity_poly.entity_id
_entity_poly.type
_entity_poly.pdbx_seq_one_letter_code
_entity_poly.pdbx_strand_id
1 'polypeptide(L)' 'MEVKGGRIKAGEVDSHNDHRIAMACAVAALSADGEVRIKNPECVSKSYPGFFEALEGLMK' A
#
# COMPACT_ATOMS: atom_id res chain seq x y z
N MET A 1 -18.40 -8.45 4.73
CA MET A 1 -16.95 -8.55 4.97
C MET A 1 -16.70 -8.16 6.40
N GLU A 2 -16.04 -9.01 7.17
CA GLU A 2 -15.66 -8.74 8.56
C GLU A 2 -14.13 -8.80 8.65
N VAL A 3 -13.50 -7.82 9.30
CA VAL A 3 -12.05 -7.75 9.49
C VAL A 3 -11.75 -7.71 10.98
N LYS A 4 -11.00 -8.70 11.46
CA LYS A 4 -10.47 -8.71 12.82
C LYS A 4 -9.10 -8.05 12.85
N GLY A 5 -8.91 -7.09 13.74
CA GLY A 5 -7.62 -6.39 13.90
C GLY A 5 -6.48 -7.34 14.30
N GLY A 6 -5.26 -6.96 13.92
CA GLY A 6 -4.03 -7.72 14.18
C GLY A 6 -2.79 -7.00 13.64
N ARG A 7 -1.65 -7.69 13.65
CA ARG A 7 -0.40 -7.18 13.05
C ARG A 7 -0.33 -7.55 11.57
N ILE A 8 0.12 -6.60 10.75
CA ILE A 8 0.38 -6.83 9.33
C ILE A 8 1.73 -7.55 9.21
N LYS A 9 1.74 -8.67 8.50
CA LYS A 9 2.95 -9.46 8.27
C LYS A 9 3.63 -9.03 6.97
N ALA A 10 4.93 -9.28 6.89
CA ALA A 10 5.68 -9.22 5.63
C ALA A 10 5.06 -10.15 4.59
N GLY A 11 5.16 -9.79 3.31
CA GLY A 11 4.62 -10.58 2.22
C GLY A 11 4.51 -9.84 0.90
N GLU A 12 3.85 -10.47 -0.06
CA GLU A 12 3.60 -9.90 -1.39
C GLU A 12 2.08 -9.83 -1.63
N VAL A 13 1.61 -8.73 -2.20
CA VAL A 13 0.19 -8.50 -2.51
C VAL A 13 0.02 -7.98 -3.93
N ASP A 14 -1.03 -8.43 -4.61
CA ASP A 14 -1.44 -7.92 -5.92
C ASP A 14 -2.62 -6.94 -5.76
N SER A 15 -2.47 -5.74 -6.33
CA SER A 15 -3.52 -4.72 -6.36
C SER A 15 -4.58 -4.99 -7.42
N HIS A 16 -4.34 -5.96 -8.31
CA HIS A 16 -5.17 -6.25 -9.48
C HIS A 16 -5.43 -5.01 -10.35
N ASN A 17 -4.43 -4.13 -10.46
CA ASN A 17 -4.47 -2.87 -11.20
C ASN A 17 -5.50 -1.83 -10.70
N ASP A 18 -6.03 -1.99 -9.48
CA ASP A 18 -6.85 -0.98 -8.79
C ASP A 18 -5.96 -0.07 -7.93
N HIS A 19 -5.94 1.22 -8.28
CA HIS A 19 -5.14 2.24 -7.61
C HIS A 19 -5.48 2.39 -6.12
N ARG A 20 -6.74 2.18 -5.72
CA ARG A 20 -7.15 2.28 -4.32
C ARG A 20 -6.65 1.11 -3.50
N ILE A 21 -6.66 -0.09 -4.07
CA ILE A 21 -6.08 -1.27 -3.40
C ILE A 21 -4.57 -1.07 -3.24
N ALA A 22 -3.87 -0.62 -4.27
CA ALA A 22 -2.44 -0.31 -4.18
C ALA A 22 -2.14 0.75 -3.09
N MET A 23 -2.89 1.86 -3.05
CA MET A 23 -2.72 2.90 -2.02
C MET A 23 -3.05 2.37 -0.61
N ALA A 24 -4.12 1.59 -0.45
CA ALA A 24 -4.50 1.00 0.84
C ALA A 24 -3.43 0.03 1.36
N CYS A 25 -2.88 -0.81 0.47
CA CYS A 25 -1.76 -1.70 0.80
C CYS A 25 -0.50 -0.92 1.16
N ALA A 26 -0.18 0.18 0.48
CA ALA A 26 0.98 1.01 0.79
C ALA A 26 0.89 1.63 2.19
N VAL A 27 -0.29 2.14 2.57
CA VAL A 27 -0.51 2.65 3.93
C VAL A 27 -0.45 1.53 4.97
N ALA A 28 -1.03 0.36 4.69
CA ALA A 28 -0.97 -0.79 5.60
C ALA A 28 0.47 -1.30 5.79
N ALA A 29 1.30 -1.27 4.74
CA ALA A 29 2.70 -1.68 4.76
C ALA A 29 3.56 -0.84 5.73
N LEU A 30 3.21 0.43 5.96
CA LEU A 30 3.94 1.29 6.91
C LEU A 30 3.89 0.77 8.36
N SER A 31 2.90 -0.06 8.70
CA SER A 31 2.76 -0.69 10.02
C SER A 31 3.11 -2.18 10.04
N ALA A 32 3.69 -2.71 8.96
CA ALA A 32 4.00 -4.13 8.87
C ALA A 32 5.24 -4.50 9.69
N ASP A 33 5.26 -5.72 10.22
CA ASP A 33 6.41 -6.28 10.96
C ASP A 33 7.60 -6.66 10.02
N GLY A 34 7.57 -6.23 8.76
CA GLY A 34 8.61 -6.47 7.76
C GLY A 34 8.20 -5.99 6.37
N GLU A 35 9.01 -6.33 5.36
CA GLU A 35 8.81 -5.85 3.99
C GLU A 35 7.50 -6.35 3.36
N VAL A 36 6.73 -5.43 2.77
CA VAL A 36 5.55 -5.73 1.97
C VAL A 36 5.79 -5.28 0.53
N ARG A 37 5.77 -6.23 -0.41
CA ARG A 37 5.90 -5.96 -1.84
C ARG A 37 4.54 -5.85 -2.50
N ILE A 38 4.24 -4.70 -3.10
CA ILE A 38 3.00 -4.47 -3.85
C ILE A 38 3.29 -4.66 -5.34
N LYS A 39 2.51 -5.50 -6.02
CA LYS A 39 2.61 -5.66 -7.48
C LYS A 39 1.94 -4.51 -8.22
N ASN A 40 2.57 -4.11 -9.33
CA ASN A 40 2.10 -3.07 -10.24
C ASN A 40 1.72 -1.75 -9.52
N PRO A 41 2.58 -1.21 -8.63
CA PRO A 41 2.27 -0.01 -7.86
C PRO A 41 2.05 1.23 -8.75
N GLU A 42 2.54 1.21 -9.99
CA GLU A 42 2.37 2.28 -10.97
C GLU A 42 0.90 2.57 -11.31
N CYS A 43 -0.03 1.63 -11.05
CA CYS A 43 -1.46 1.83 -11.28
C CYS A 43 -2.04 3.01 -10.45
N VAL A 44 -1.39 3.39 -9.35
CA VAL A 44 -1.75 4.55 -8.51
C VAL A 44 -1.76 5.86 -9.30
N SER A 45 -0.89 5.97 -10.32
CA SER A 45 -0.81 7.15 -11.18
C SER A 45 -2.11 7.47 -11.94
N LYS A 46 -3.03 6.51 -12.06
CA LYS A 46 -4.36 6.74 -12.68
C LYS A 46 -5.17 7.81 -11.94
N SER A 47 -5.04 7.90 -10.62
CA SER A 47 -5.80 8.84 -9.80
C SER A 47 -4.91 9.81 -9.01
N TYR A 48 -3.70 9.37 -8.65
CA TYR A 48 -2.81 10.15 -7.79
C TYR A 48 -1.33 9.92 -8.17
N PRO A 49 -0.83 10.57 -9.23
CA PRO A 49 0.56 10.42 -9.69
C PRO A 49 1.64 10.68 -8.64
N GLY A 50 1.43 11.62 -7.71
CA GLY A 50 2.39 11.99 -6.66
C GLY A 50 2.17 11.30 -5.32
N PHE A 51 1.48 10.16 -5.30
CA PHE A 51 1.07 9.51 -4.05
C PHE A 51 2.26 9.05 -3.20
N PHE A 52 3.27 8.42 -3.80
CA PHE A 52 4.40 7.87 -3.05
C PHE A 52 5.30 8.97 -2.51
N GLU A 53 5.51 10.05 -3.27
CA GLU A 53 6.24 11.24 -2.83
C GLU A 53 5.50 11.94 -1.68
N ALA A 54 4.18 12.03 -1.76
CA ALA A 54 3.37 12.57 -0.67
C ALA A 54 3.45 11.68 0.59
N LEU A 55 3.39 10.36 0.42
CA LEU A 55 3.50 9.40 1.52
C LEU A 55 4.87 9.48 2.21
N GLU A 56 5.95 9.51 1.43
CA GLU A 56 7.32 9.69 1.94
C GLU A 56 7.49 11.03 2.67
N GLY A 57 6.86 12.10 2.15
CA GLY A 57 6.87 13.42 2.78
C GLY A 57 6.27 13.46 4.19
N LEU A 58 5.37 12.52 4.52
CA LEU A 58 4.75 12.39 5.85
C LEU A 58 5.58 11.57 6.84
N MET A 59 6.64 10.88 6.39
CA MET A 59 7.47 10.00 7.22
C MET A 59 8.64 10.73 7.90
N LYS A 60 8.59 12.06 7.95
CA LYS A 60 9.54 12.92 8.67
C LYS A 60 9.05 13.23 10.08
#